data_AF-A0A0K3AZH2-F1
#
_entry.id   AF-A0A0K3AZH2-F1
#
_cell.length_a   1.000
_cell.length_b   1.000
_cell.length_c   1.000
_cell.angle_alpha   90.00
_cell.angle_beta   90.00
_cell.angle_gamma   90.00
#
_symmetry.space_group_name_H-M   'P 1'
#
loop_
_entity.id
_entity.type
_entity.pdbx_description
1 polymer ?
#
loop_
_entity_poly.entity_id
_entity_poly.type
_entity_poly.pdbx_seq_one_letter_code
_entity_poly.pdbx_strand_id
1 'polypeptide(L)' 'MQPCEPARDRVVREVRNQAAETLAAVGSKKLTRVALFRASKWASVSLRDCTDDARAEDVSLARAFEWLRIALRFASCDC' A
#
# COMPACT_ATOMS: atom_id res chain seq x y z
N MET A 1 -1.13 -23.96 -17.43
CA MET A 1 -0.90 -23.66 -16.00
C MET A 1 -0.72 -22.15 -15.88
N GLN A 2 -1.66 -21.43 -15.24
CA GLN A 2 -1.41 -20.02 -14.90
C GLN A 2 -0.30 -19.97 -13.84
N PRO A 3 0.72 -19.10 -13.98
CA PRO A 3 1.72 -18.97 -12.95
C PRO A 3 1.03 -18.44 -11.68
N CYS A 4 1.20 -19.15 -10.56
CA CYS A 4 0.77 -18.69 -9.24
C CYS A 4 1.62 -17.47 -8.88
N GLU A 5 1.12 -16.28 -9.19
CA GLU A 5 1.73 -15.05 -8.72
C GLU A 5 1.67 -15.02 -7.18
N PRO A 6 2.78 -14.73 -6.50
CA PRO A 6 2.79 -14.62 -5.04
C PRO A 6 1.74 -13.60 -4.57
N ALA A 7 1.03 -13.92 -3.47
CA ALA A 7 -0.02 -13.05 -2.94
C ALA A 7 0.45 -11.60 -2.71
N ARG A 8 1.72 -11.44 -2.34
CA ARG A 8 2.40 -10.14 -2.17
C ARG A 8 2.50 -9.33 -3.45
N ASP A 9 2.85 -9.94 -4.58
CA ASP A 9 3.02 -9.23 -5.85
C ASP A 9 1.69 -8.70 -6.38
N ARG A 10 0.63 -9.49 -6.21
CA ARG A 10 -0.74 -9.07 -6.50
C ARG A 10 -1.15 -7.86 -5.67
N VAL A 11 -0.85 -7.88 -4.36
CA VAL A 11 -1.14 -6.78 -3.44
C VAL A 11 -0.36 -5.51 -3.81
N VAL A 12 0.93 -5.64 -4.13
CA VAL A 12 1.76 -4.50 -4.56
C VAL A 12 1.20 -3.86 -5.82
N ARG A 13 0.81 -4.67 -6.81
CA ARG A 13 0.19 -4.17 -8.05
C ARG A 13 -1.16 -3.50 -7.78
N GLU A 14 -1.99 -4.06 -6.92
CA GLU A 14 -3.26 -3.45 -6.50
C GLU A 14 -3.05 -2.06 -5.90
N VAL A 15 -2.11 -1.93 -4.96
CA VAL A 15 -1.78 -0.65 -4.31
C VAL A 15 -1.27 0.37 -5.32
N ARG A 16 -0.40 -0.04 -6.25
CA ARG A 16 0.14 0.85 -7.30
C ARG A 16 -0.94 1.36 -8.24
N ASN A 17 -1.88 0.50 -8.65
CA ASN A 17 -3.00 0.90 -9.50
C ASN A 17 -3.88 1.92 -8.79
N GLN A 18 -4.24 1.67 -7.53
CA GLN A 18 -5.03 2.62 -6.73
C GLN A 18 -4.29 3.96 -6.52
N ALA A 19 -2.96 3.91 -6.37
CA ALA A 19 -2.14 5.11 -6.24
C ALA A 19 -2.08 5.91 -7.55
N ALA A 20 -2.03 5.25 -8.70
CA ALA A 20 -2.09 5.89 -10.01
C ALA A 20 -3.46 6.56 -10.26
N GLU A 21 -4.56 5.88 -9.92
CA GLU A 21 -5.91 6.45 -9.98
C GLU A 21 -6.03 7.66 -9.04
N THR A 22 -5.52 7.54 -7.81
CA THR A 22 -5.52 8.63 -6.84
C THR A 22 -4.65 9.80 -7.33
N LEU A 23 -3.48 9.52 -7.91
CA LEU A 23 -2.59 10.53 -8.48
C LEU A 23 -3.33 11.35 -9.56
N ALA A 24 -4.01 10.67 -10.48
CA ALA A 24 -4.77 11.32 -11.54
C ALA A 24 -5.91 12.18 -10.98
N ALA A 25 -6.55 11.76 -9.89
CA ALA A 25 -7.68 12.47 -9.29
C ALA A 25 -7.27 13.67 -8.42
N VAL A 26 -6.14 13.60 -7.71
CA VAL A 26 -5.81 14.58 -6.66
C VAL A 26 -4.41 15.20 -6.74
N GLY A 27 -3.56 14.74 -7.65
CA GLY A 27 -2.17 15.20 -7.79
C GLY A 27 -1.23 14.67 -6.70
N SER A 28 0.07 14.88 -6.91
CA SER A 28 1.16 14.31 -6.09
C SER A 28 1.10 14.75 -4.63
N LYS A 29 0.90 16.04 -4.35
CA LYS A 29 0.88 16.59 -2.99
C LYS A 29 -0.22 15.96 -2.12
N LYS A 30 -1.42 15.78 -2.67
CA LYS A 30 -2.53 15.15 -1.95
C LYS A 30 -2.38 13.63 -1.91
N LEU A 31 -1.80 13.02 -2.96
CA LEU A 31 -1.42 11.61 -2.94
C LEU A 31 -0.49 11.27 -1.79
N THR A 32 0.55 12.06 -1.51
CA THR A 32 1.48 11.81 -0.38
C THR A 32 0.73 11.67 0.95
N ARG A 33 -0.24 12.56 1.22
CA ARG A 33 -1.06 12.51 2.44
C ARG A 33 -1.98 11.28 2.46
N VAL A 34 -2.63 10.97 1.34
CA VAL A 34 -3.48 9.77 1.21
C VAL A 34 -2.66 8.50 1.42
N ALA A 35 -1.45 8.45 0.87
CA ALA A 35 -0.54 7.34 0.98
C ALA A 35 -0.08 7.12 2.43
N LEU A 36 0.31 8.19 3.14
CA LEU A 36 0.62 8.10 4.58
C LEU A 36 -0.57 7.61 5.40
N PHE A 37 -1.77 8.16 5.16
CA PHE A 37 -2.97 7.73 5.85
C PHE A 37 -3.27 6.23 5.61
N ARG A 38 -3.18 5.77 4.37
CA ARG A 38 -3.41 4.36 4.02
C ARG A 38 -2.34 3.44 4.60
N ALA A 39 -1.07 3.86 4.62
CA ALA A 39 0.02 3.11 5.24
C ALA A 39 -0.28 2.85 6.73
N SER A 40 -0.60 3.92 7.48
CA SER A 40 -0.96 3.81 8.90
C SER A 40 -2.19 2.96 9.13
N LYS A 41 -3.23 3.12 8.30
CA LYS A 41 -4.47 2.31 8.39
C LYS A 41 -4.15 0.81 8.27
N TRP A 42 -3.38 0.41 7.26
CA TRP A 42 -3.05 -0.99 7.02
C TRP A 42 -2.10 -1.57 8.07
N ALA A 43 -1.18 -0.75 8.61
CA ALA A 43 -0.37 -1.14 9.76
C ALA A 43 -1.25 -1.43 11.00
N SER A 44 -2.26 -0.60 11.26
CA SER A 44 -3.22 -0.86 12.35
C SER A 44 -4.07 -2.10 12.13
N VAL A 45 -4.43 -2.42 10.88
CA VAL A 45 -5.15 -3.65 10.54
C VAL A 45 -4.25 -4.87 10.78
N SER A 46 -2.99 -4.82 10.31
CA SER A 46 -2.00 -5.89 10.53
C SER A 46 -1.83 -6.22 12.02
N LEU A 47 -1.76 -5.21 12.89
CA LEU A 47 -1.63 -5.41 14.34
C LEU A 47 -2.88 -6.03 14.99
N ARG A 48 -4.06 -5.85 14.39
CA ARG A 48 -5.32 -6.45 14.87
C ARG A 48 -5.51 -7.88 14.37
N ASP A 49 -4.95 -8.20 13.20
CA ASP A 49 -5.05 -9.52 12.58
C ASP A 49 -4.03 -10.54 13.17
N CYS A 50 -3.10 -10.09 14.03
CA CYS A 50 -2.08 -10.93 14.69
C CYS A 50 -2.64 -12.11 15.51
N THR A 51 -3.96 -12.20 15.74
CA THR A 51 -4.52 -13.26 16.58
C THR A 51 -4.91 -14.55 15.85
N ASP A 52 -5.18 -14.54 14.53
CA ASP A 52 -5.84 -15.71 13.92
C ASP A 52 -5.45 -16.11 12.47
N ASP A 53 -4.72 -15.30 11.68
CA ASP A 53 -4.30 -15.70 10.32
C ASP A 53 -2.99 -15.03 9.85
N ALA A 54 -1.88 -15.78 9.85
CA ALA A 54 -0.58 -15.32 9.39
C ALA A 54 -0.58 -14.83 7.91
N ARG A 55 -1.48 -15.35 7.06
CA ARG A 55 -1.59 -14.88 5.67
C ARG A 55 -2.28 -13.52 5.57
N ALA A 56 -3.22 -13.24 6.47
CA ALA A 56 -3.88 -11.93 6.52
C ALA A 56 -2.91 -10.85 7.02
N GLU A 57 -2.08 -11.19 8.01
CA GLU A 57 -1.01 -10.31 8.50
C GLU A 57 -0.02 -9.94 7.37
N ASP A 58 0.45 -10.94 6.61
CA ASP A 58 1.34 -10.73 5.46
C ASP A 58 0.75 -9.78 4.39
N VAL A 59 -0.56 -9.88 4.14
CA VAL A 59 -1.26 -9.04 3.15
C VAL A 59 -1.44 -7.61 3.64
N SER A 60 -1.90 -7.43 4.88
CA SER A 60 -2.10 -6.10 5.48
C SER A 60 -0.77 -5.36 5.62
N LEU A 61 0.28 -6.05 6.05
CA LEU A 61 1.62 -5.50 6.16
C LEU A 61 2.22 -5.16 4.78
N ALA A 62 2.02 -6.00 3.76
CA ALA A 62 2.43 -5.70 2.39
C ALA A 62 1.76 -4.43 1.84
N ARG A 63 0.45 -4.24 2.11
CA ARG A 63 -0.27 -3.00 1.75
C ARG A 63 0.32 -1.79 2.48
N ALA A 64 0.56 -1.90 3.78
CA ALA A 64 1.11 -0.82 4.59
C ALA A 64 2.45 -0.33 4.05
N PHE A 65 3.38 -1.27 3.79
CA PHE A 65 4.70 -0.94 3.27
C PHE A 65 4.66 -0.33 1.88
N GLU A 66 3.80 -0.83 0.98
CA GLU A 66 3.75 -0.28 -0.37
C GLU A 66 3.17 1.14 -0.40
N TRP A 67 2.15 1.42 0.43
CA TRP A 67 1.67 2.79 0.61
C TRP A 67 2.75 3.71 1.20
N LEU A 68 3.55 3.23 2.15
CA LEU A 68 4.66 4.00 2.72
C LEU A 68 5.73 4.31 1.66
N ARG A 69 6.11 3.34 0.83
CA ARG A 69 7.07 3.56 -0.27
C ARG A 69 6.58 4.64 -1.23
N ILE A 70 5.30 4.64 -1.58
CA ILE A 70 4.70 5.64 -2.46
C ILE A 70 4.75 7.02 -1.78
N ALA A 71 4.37 7.12 -0.51
CA ALA A 71 4.46 8.37 0.23
C ALA A 71 5.89 8.95 0.23
N LEU A 72 6.88 8.11 0.53
CA LEU A 72 8.30 8.51 0.55
C LEU A 72 8.77 8.94 -0.85
N ARG A 73 8.38 8.21 -1.90
CA ARG A 73 8.74 8.56 -3.28
C ARG A 73 8.26 9.95 -3.66
N PHE A 74 7.02 10.31 -3.34
CA PHE A 74 6.46 11.61 -3.70
C PHE A 74 6.82 12.74 -2.72
N ALA A 75 7.15 12.43 -1.47
CA ALA A 75 7.70 13.41 -0.52
C ALA A 75 9.11 13.88 -0.93
N SER A 76 9.88 13.04 -1.63
CA SER A 76 11.21 13.38 -2.15
C SER A 76 11.18 14.04 -3.54
N CYS A 77 10.01 14.24 -4.14
CA CYS A 77 9.87 14.81 -5.50
C CYS A 77 9.54 16.30 -5.51
N ASP A 78 9.64 17.01 -4.39
CA ASP A 78 9.58 18.47 -4.38
C ASP A 78 10.91 19.04 -4.95
N CYS A 79 10.96 19.19 -6.27
CA CYS A 79 11.99 19.92 -7.03
C CYS A 79 11.31 20.89 -7.99
#